data_AF-A0A944CVZ1-F1
#
_entry.id   AF-A0A944CVZ1-F1
#
_cell.length_a   1.000
_cell.length_b   1.000
_cell.length_c   1.000
_cell.angle_alpha   90.00
_cell.angle_beta   90.00
_cell.angle_gamma   90.00
#
_symmetry.space_group_name_H-M   'P 1'
#
loop_
_entity.id
_entity.type
_entity.pdbx_description
1 polymer ?
#
loop_
_entity_poly.entity_id
_entity_poly.type
_entity_poly.pdbx_seq_one_letter_code
_entity_poly.pdbx_strand_id
1 'polypeptide(L)'
;MTDTSTDNQDNLTNISKILWDNRLKPDNSWKDNPKCSEIQQKLLLFNPNHPDNPEHIDKVIKCVIRGVRLTEEAINWYEPSIGDTQKRGDIDKIRGVQWRLVIAYSGFEITTKALMNNFERGKPLDIPNFIKMCSLPIYNPLDTPNPKKKENLDKWLAKDQDAIAEFLSVTAGDKKIIERWIIKANSISSWEEALKLAKALRNASAHGFLSAKKVQDWQLKPGLSTLADNLGEIMAAGLKKLI
;
A
#
# COMPACT_ATOMS: atom_id res chain seq x y z
N MET A 1 -0.74 25.58 -5.99
CA MET A 1 -0.53 24.21 -5.45
C MET A 1 -0.46 23.29 -6.64
N THR A 2 0.74 22.87 -7.01
CA THR A 2 0.96 21.86 -8.05
C THR A 2 0.47 20.52 -7.56
N ASP A 3 -0.24 19.81 -8.43
CA ASP A 3 -0.97 18.58 -8.13
C ASP A 3 0.03 17.42 -7.97
N THR A 4 0.54 17.20 -6.75
CA THR A 4 1.53 16.15 -6.45
C THR A 4 1.01 14.73 -6.72
N SER A 5 -0.30 14.58 -6.94
CA SER A 5 -0.93 13.29 -7.24
C SER A 5 -0.57 12.78 -8.63
N THR A 6 -0.42 13.68 -9.62
CA THR A 6 -0.08 13.34 -11.01
C THR A 6 1.39 12.94 -11.16
N ASP A 7 2.29 13.65 -10.46
CA ASP A 7 3.74 13.34 -10.47
C ASP A 7 4.05 11.94 -9.95
N ASN A 8 3.34 11.48 -8.91
CA ASN A 8 3.55 10.16 -8.30
C ASN A 8 3.03 9.00 -9.17
N GLN A 9 1.93 9.22 -9.90
CA GLN A 9 1.32 8.24 -10.79
C GLN A 9 2.17 7.99 -12.03
N ASP A 10 2.63 9.07 -12.65
CA ASP A 10 3.54 9.01 -13.78
C ASP A 10 4.85 8.32 -13.37
N ASN A 11 5.32 8.53 -12.15
CA ASN A 11 6.54 7.92 -11.67
C ASN A 11 6.46 6.38 -11.57
N LEU A 12 5.41 5.82 -10.95
CA LEU A 12 5.28 4.35 -10.87
C LEU A 12 5.07 3.73 -12.25
N THR A 13 4.17 4.29 -13.05
CA THR A 13 3.85 3.79 -14.40
C THR A 13 5.09 3.82 -15.30
N ASN A 14 5.89 4.89 -15.23
CA ASN A 14 7.13 5.00 -15.99
C ASN A 14 8.19 4.02 -15.50
N ILE A 15 8.38 3.88 -14.18
CA ILE A 15 9.35 2.93 -13.61
C ILE A 15 8.94 1.49 -13.92
N SER A 16 7.66 1.16 -13.83
CA SER A 16 7.16 -0.17 -14.16
C SER A 16 7.43 -0.47 -15.64
N LYS A 17 7.10 0.46 -16.55
CA LYS A 17 7.41 0.35 -17.97
C LYS A 17 8.90 0.16 -18.25
N ILE A 18 9.78 0.98 -17.68
CA ILE A 18 11.24 0.84 -17.85
C ILE A 18 11.71 -0.54 -17.37
N LEU A 19 11.20 -1.00 -16.23
CA LEU A 19 11.54 -2.31 -15.69
C LEU A 19 11.09 -3.44 -16.63
N TRP A 20 9.87 -3.37 -17.18
CA TRP A 20 9.35 -4.38 -18.12
C TRP A 20 10.10 -4.37 -19.45
N ASP A 21 10.32 -3.20 -20.04
CA ASP A 21 10.91 -3.07 -21.36
C ASP A 21 12.40 -3.46 -21.37
N ASN A 22 13.13 -3.21 -20.27
CA ASN A 22 14.58 -3.39 -20.22
C ASN A 22 15.04 -4.63 -19.43
N ARG A 23 14.32 -5.04 -18.37
CA ARG A 23 14.80 -6.07 -17.44
C ARG A 23 13.88 -7.27 -17.34
N LEU A 24 12.56 -7.07 -17.40
CA LEU A 24 11.58 -8.10 -17.08
C LEU A 24 10.57 -8.30 -18.21
N LYS A 25 11.06 -8.29 -19.46
CA LYS A 25 10.23 -8.55 -20.65
C LYS A 25 9.39 -9.82 -20.42
N PRO A 26 8.09 -9.80 -20.75
CA PRO A 26 7.15 -10.91 -20.50
C PRO A 26 7.36 -12.11 -21.44
N ASP A 27 8.61 -12.39 -21.83
CA ASP A 27 9.03 -13.50 -22.68
C ASP A 27 9.69 -14.64 -21.89
N ASN A 28 9.71 -14.53 -20.55
CA ASN A 28 10.42 -15.43 -19.62
C ASN A 28 11.94 -15.45 -19.80
N SER A 29 12.53 -14.50 -20.53
CA SER A 29 13.99 -14.41 -20.73
C SER A 29 14.78 -14.23 -19.43
N TRP A 30 14.13 -13.83 -18.32
CA TRP A 30 14.77 -13.79 -17.00
C TRP A 30 15.22 -15.16 -16.49
N LYS A 31 14.76 -16.26 -17.09
CA LYS A 31 15.21 -17.62 -16.78
C LYS A 31 16.55 -17.97 -17.43
N ASP A 32 17.01 -17.15 -18.35
CA ASP A 32 18.27 -17.36 -19.06
C ASP A 32 19.47 -17.00 -18.15
N ASN A 33 20.50 -17.83 -18.17
CA ASN A 33 21.78 -17.57 -17.50
C ASN A 33 22.67 -16.79 -18.50
N PRO A 34 22.73 -15.44 -18.44
CA PRO A 34 23.18 -14.68 -17.25
C PRO A 34 22.15 -13.74 -16.60
N LYS A 35 20.99 -13.52 -17.23
CA LYS A 35 19.99 -12.54 -16.79
C LYS A 35 19.39 -12.89 -15.42
N CYS A 36 19.25 -14.18 -15.12
CA CYS A 36 18.85 -14.67 -13.79
C CYS A 36 19.81 -14.16 -12.69
N SER A 37 21.12 -14.26 -12.92
CA SER A 37 22.14 -13.79 -11.99
C SER A 37 22.14 -12.26 -11.85
N GLU A 38 21.97 -11.52 -12.95
CA GLU A 38 21.87 -10.05 -12.90
C GLU A 38 20.70 -9.57 -12.03
N ILE A 39 19.53 -10.21 -12.19
CA ILE A 39 18.34 -9.91 -11.37
C ILE A 39 18.62 -10.26 -9.91
N GLN A 40 19.24 -11.41 -9.64
CA GLN A 40 19.57 -11.82 -8.27
C GLN A 40 20.49 -10.80 -7.59
N GLN A 41 21.51 -10.29 -8.28
CA GLN A 41 22.42 -9.28 -7.71
C GLN A 41 21.69 -8.01 -7.26
N LYS A 42 20.64 -7.60 -7.98
CA LYS A 42 19.80 -6.47 -7.58
C LYS A 42 18.90 -6.83 -6.37
N LEU A 43 18.37 -8.05 -6.32
CA LEU A 43 17.56 -8.53 -5.20
C LEU A 43 18.36 -8.65 -3.89
N LEU A 44 19.67 -8.89 -3.97
CA LEU A 44 20.55 -8.90 -2.79
C LEU A 44 20.58 -7.57 -2.03
N LEU A 45 20.24 -6.45 -2.68
CA LEU A 45 20.07 -5.14 -2.02
C LEU A 45 18.93 -5.15 -0.99
N PHE A 46 17.92 -5.99 -1.21
CA PHE A 46 16.75 -6.10 -0.34
C PHE A 46 16.89 -7.22 0.67
N ASN A 47 17.46 -8.36 0.26
CA ASN A 47 17.72 -9.47 1.17
C ASN A 47 18.92 -10.30 0.69
N PRO A 48 19.98 -10.46 1.51
CA PRO A 48 21.18 -11.20 1.11
C PRO A 48 20.93 -12.71 0.87
N ASN A 49 19.78 -13.23 1.31
CA ASN A 49 19.44 -14.64 1.22
C ASN A 49 18.64 -14.99 -0.04
N HIS A 50 18.59 -14.14 -1.06
CA HIS A 50 17.96 -14.49 -2.35
C HIS A 50 18.79 -15.57 -3.08
N PRO A 51 18.24 -16.78 -3.30
CA PRO A 51 18.88 -17.76 -4.17
C PRO A 51 18.96 -17.27 -5.63
N ASP A 52 19.99 -17.71 -6.35
CA ASP A 52 20.27 -17.37 -7.74
C ASP A 52 19.69 -18.38 -8.75
N ASN A 53 18.87 -19.32 -8.29
CA ASN A 53 18.26 -20.30 -9.17
C ASN A 53 17.04 -19.75 -9.94
N PRO A 54 16.80 -20.20 -11.19
CA PRO A 54 15.71 -19.70 -12.02
C PRO A 54 14.31 -19.84 -11.42
N GLU A 55 14.04 -20.88 -10.63
CA GLU A 55 12.72 -21.11 -10.02
C GLU A 55 12.40 -20.04 -8.97
N HIS A 56 13.38 -19.69 -8.14
CA HIS A 56 13.25 -18.63 -7.16
C HIS A 56 13.05 -17.27 -7.81
N ILE A 57 13.88 -16.95 -8.80
CA ILE A 57 13.78 -15.67 -9.53
C ILE A 57 12.44 -15.57 -10.24
N ASP A 58 11.99 -16.64 -10.91
CA ASP A 58 10.67 -16.67 -11.56
C ASP A 58 9.53 -16.40 -10.57
N LYS A 59 9.59 -16.99 -9.37
CA LYS A 59 8.61 -16.74 -8.31
C LYS A 59 8.61 -15.28 -7.86
N VAL A 60 9.79 -14.70 -7.60
CA VAL A 60 9.93 -13.29 -7.21
C VAL A 60 9.35 -12.39 -8.29
N ILE A 61 9.76 -12.57 -9.54
CA ILE A 61 9.34 -11.74 -10.68
C ILE A 61 7.83 -11.82 -10.91
N LYS A 62 7.22 -13.00 -10.84
CA LYS A 62 5.76 -13.16 -10.95
C LYS A 62 5.01 -12.41 -9.85
N CYS A 63 5.50 -12.47 -8.60
CA CYS A 63 4.93 -11.70 -7.51
C CYS A 63 5.08 -10.20 -7.73
N VAL A 64 6.27 -9.73 -8.13
CA VAL A 64 6.52 -8.32 -8.45
C VAL A 64 5.60 -7.84 -9.58
N ILE A 65 5.50 -8.56 -10.70
CA ILE A 65 4.59 -8.21 -11.80
C ILE A 65 3.14 -8.07 -11.32
N ARG A 66 2.65 -9.07 -10.57
CA ARG A 66 1.28 -9.06 -10.04
C ARG A 66 1.05 -7.89 -9.09
N GLY A 67 1.96 -7.70 -8.14
CA GLY A 67 1.84 -6.65 -7.13
C GLY A 67 1.90 -5.26 -7.74
N VAL A 68 2.83 -5.03 -8.67
CA VAL A 68 2.98 -3.75 -9.37
C VAL A 68 1.72 -3.39 -10.14
N ARG A 69 1.17 -4.32 -10.92
CA ARG A 69 -0.09 -4.10 -11.66
C ARG A 69 -1.24 -3.72 -10.74
N LEU A 70 -1.39 -4.42 -9.60
CA LEU A 70 -2.46 -4.11 -8.65
C LEU A 70 -2.35 -2.70 -8.08
N THR A 71 -1.15 -2.30 -7.66
CA THR A 71 -0.95 -0.96 -7.11
C THR A 71 -1.06 0.12 -8.18
N GLU A 72 -0.54 -0.12 -9.38
CA GLU A 72 -0.66 0.79 -10.53
C GLU A 72 -2.13 1.04 -10.90
N GLU A 73 -2.92 -0.01 -11.08
CA GLU A 73 -4.36 0.10 -11.33
C GLU A 73 -5.09 0.84 -10.20
N ALA A 74 -4.71 0.61 -8.94
CA ALA A 74 -5.31 1.31 -7.82
C ALA A 74 -4.98 2.81 -7.82
N ILE A 75 -3.72 3.18 -8.00
CA ILE A 75 -3.34 4.60 -7.99
C ILE A 75 -3.89 5.34 -9.22
N ASN A 76 -4.07 4.66 -10.35
CA ASN A 76 -4.68 5.20 -11.57
C ASN A 76 -6.22 5.18 -11.54
N TRP A 77 -6.85 4.68 -10.48
CA TRP A 77 -8.29 4.75 -10.31
C TRP A 77 -8.72 6.12 -9.74
N TYR A 78 -8.73 7.15 -10.60
CA TYR A 78 -8.95 8.56 -10.22
C TYR A 78 -10.30 8.86 -9.56
N GLU A 79 -11.36 8.27 -10.09
CA GLU A 79 -12.72 8.42 -9.55
C GLU A 79 -13.23 7.08 -9.05
N PRO A 80 -12.65 6.56 -7.95
CA PRO A 80 -12.96 5.22 -7.52
C PRO A 80 -14.40 5.16 -7.01
N SER A 81 -15.15 4.20 -7.50
CA SER A 81 -16.56 4.01 -7.15
C SER A 81 -16.92 2.54 -7.26
N ILE A 82 -17.56 1.99 -6.23
CA ILE A 82 -18.03 0.59 -6.19
C ILE A 82 -19.49 0.57 -5.78
N GLY A 83 -20.33 0.01 -6.65
CA GLY A 83 -21.78 -0.03 -6.48
C GLY A 83 -22.48 -0.05 -7.84
N ASP A 84 -23.79 0.18 -7.82
CA ASP A 84 -24.60 0.25 -9.05
C ASP A 84 -24.11 1.39 -9.96
N THR A 85 -23.81 1.05 -11.21
CA THR A 85 -23.31 2.00 -12.21
C THR A 85 -24.36 3.01 -12.63
N GLN A 86 -25.65 2.70 -12.48
CA GLN A 86 -26.76 3.57 -12.89
C GLN A 86 -27.20 4.55 -11.78
N LYS A 87 -26.83 4.28 -10.51
CA LYS A 87 -27.21 5.10 -9.34
C LYS A 87 -26.02 5.35 -8.42
N ARG A 88 -24.90 5.85 -8.97
CA ARG A 88 -23.70 6.15 -8.16
C ARG A 88 -23.99 7.24 -7.14
N GLY A 89 -24.10 6.84 -5.87
CA GLY A 89 -24.21 7.77 -4.75
C GLY A 89 -22.85 8.14 -4.16
N ASP A 90 -22.83 9.13 -3.26
CA ASP A 90 -21.61 9.52 -2.54
C ASP A 90 -20.98 8.37 -1.74
N ILE A 91 -21.81 7.46 -1.23
CA ILE A 91 -21.36 6.26 -0.50
C ILE A 91 -20.59 5.31 -1.41
N ASP A 92 -20.97 5.17 -2.68
CA ASP A 92 -20.26 4.28 -3.62
C ASP A 92 -18.88 4.84 -3.98
N LYS A 93 -18.76 6.16 -4.11
CA LYS A 93 -17.47 6.86 -4.25
C LYS A 93 -16.58 6.66 -3.03
N ILE A 94 -17.17 6.72 -1.83
CA ILE A 94 -16.42 6.47 -0.58
C ILE A 94 -15.95 5.02 -0.51
N ARG A 95 -16.80 4.04 -0.82
CA ARG A 95 -16.40 2.63 -0.93
C ARG A 95 -15.28 2.45 -1.93
N GLY A 96 -15.37 3.12 -3.08
CA GLY A 96 -14.31 3.15 -4.08
C GLY A 96 -12.98 3.58 -3.47
N VAL A 97 -12.93 4.71 -2.75
CA VAL A 97 -11.69 5.17 -2.09
C VAL A 97 -11.15 4.17 -1.07
N GLN A 98 -12.02 3.53 -0.27
CA GLN A 98 -11.58 2.48 0.64
C GLN A 98 -10.93 1.31 -0.11
N TRP A 99 -11.59 0.82 -1.16
CA TRP A 99 -11.08 -0.30 -1.94
C TRP A 99 -9.85 0.06 -2.78
N ARG A 100 -9.72 1.31 -3.23
CA ARG A 100 -8.49 1.83 -3.83
C ARG A 100 -7.30 1.61 -2.89
N LEU A 101 -7.42 2.01 -1.61
CA LEU A 101 -6.38 1.75 -0.61
C LEU A 101 -6.15 0.25 -0.39
N VAL A 102 -7.22 -0.55 -0.31
CA VAL A 102 -7.11 -2.01 -0.10
C VAL A 102 -6.34 -2.68 -1.25
N ILE A 103 -6.64 -2.32 -2.49
CA ILE A 103 -5.97 -2.86 -3.68
C ILE A 103 -4.52 -2.37 -3.73
N ALA A 104 -4.29 -1.06 -3.55
CA ALA A 104 -2.95 -0.46 -3.54
C ALA A 104 -2.04 -1.14 -2.51
N TYR A 105 -2.53 -1.32 -1.28
CA TYR A 105 -1.76 -1.95 -0.20
C TYR A 105 -1.52 -3.44 -0.49
N SER A 106 -2.50 -4.15 -1.05
CA SER A 106 -2.34 -5.57 -1.38
C SER A 106 -1.29 -5.78 -2.47
N GLY A 107 -1.28 -4.94 -3.50
CA GLY A 107 -0.23 -4.95 -4.52
C GLY A 107 1.15 -4.63 -3.95
N PHE A 108 1.22 -3.58 -3.12
CA PHE A 108 2.43 -3.17 -2.42
C PHE A 108 2.98 -4.31 -1.54
N GLU A 109 2.13 -4.94 -0.73
CA GLU A 109 2.53 -6.03 0.16
C GLU A 109 3.08 -7.23 -0.64
N ILE A 110 2.44 -7.61 -1.74
CA ILE A 110 2.92 -8.71 -2.60
C ILE A 110 4.31 -8.38 -3.16
N THR A 111 4.49 -7.18 -3.72
CA THR A 111 5.76 -6.74 -4.30
C THR A 111 6.85 -6.70 -3.23
N THR A 112 6.61 -6.01 -2.12
CA THR A 112 7.60 -5.83 -1.06
C THR A 112 7.98 -7.14 -0.40
N LYS A 113 7.03 -8.05 -0.14
CA LYS A 113 7.33 -9.38 0.36
C LYS A 113 8.21 -10.17 -0.60
N ALA A 114 7.96 -10.09 -1.91
CA ALA A 114 8.79 -10.76 -2.90
C ALA A 114 10.22 -10.20 -2.95
N LEU A 115 10.37 -8.87 -2.92
CA LEU A 115 11.67 -8.20 -2.88
C LEU A 115 12.44 -8.51 -1.59
N MET A 116 11.75 -8.64 -0.46
CA MET A 116 12.36 -8.92 0.84
C MET A 116 12.59 -10.41 1.11
N ASN A 117 12.42 -11.28 0.11
CA ASN A 117 12.44 -12.74 0.24
C ASN A 117 11.52 -13.28 1.37
N ASN A 118 10.36 -12.67 1.56
CA ASN A 118 9.42 -12.97 2.63
C ASN A 118 8.17 -13.68 2.09
N PHE A 119 8.30 -14.99 1.81
CA PHE A 119 7.21 -15.81 1.27
C PHE A 119 6.41 -16.57 2.35
N GLU A 120 6.79 -16.46 3.61
CA GLU A 120 6.13 -17.14 4.71
C GLU A 120 4.75 -16.53 4.99
N ARG A 121 3.73 -17.38 5.08
CA ARG A 121 2.37 -16.93 5.40
C ARG A 121 2.33 -16.37 6.83
N GLY A 122 1.73 -15.19 6.99
CA GLY A 122 1.55 -14.55 8.30
C GLY A 122 2.78 -13.82 8.83
N LYS A 123 3.95 -13.96 8.18
CA LYS A 123 5.14 -13.19 8.56
C LYS A 123 4.92 -11.71 8.24
N PRO A 124 5.06 -10.81 9.23
CA PRO A 124 4.89 -9.38 9.02
C PRO A 124 5.97 -8.84 8.09
N LEU A 125 5.64 -7.77 7.36
CA LEU A 125 6.62 -7.02 6.57
C LEU A 125 7.49 -6.18 7.50
N ASP A 126 8.81 -6.24 7.32
CA ASP A 126 9.76 -5.35 7.97
C ASP A 126 9.76 -3.98 7.28
N ILE A 127 8.75 -3.18 7.61
CA ILE A 127 8.53 -1.84 7.04
C ILE A 127 9.75 -0.94 7.22
N PRO A 128 10.35 -0.80 8.44
CA PRO A 128 11.50 0.07 8.63
C PRO A 128 12.69 -0.31 7.73
N ASN A 129 12.97 -1.60 7.58
CA ASN A 129 14.07 -2.04 6.74
C ASN A 129 13.81 -1.78 5.26
N PHE A 130 12.59 -2.09 4.78
CA PHE A 130 12.23 -1.81 3.38
C PHE A 130 12.29 -0.30 3.07
N ILE A 131 11.74 0.56 3.93
CA ILE A 131 11.79 2.01 3.77
C ILE A 131 13.24 2.53 3.70
N LYS A 132 14.16 1.98 4.50
CA LYS A 132 15.58 2.36 4.44
C LYS A 132 16.24 2.03 3.10
N MET A 133 15.77 0.99 2.41
CA MET A 133 16.26 0.61 1.07
C MET A 133 15.67 1.51 -0.02
N CYS A 134 14.49 2.10 0.22
CA CYS A 134 13.86 3.05 -0.68
C CYS A 134 14.49 4.45 -0.49
N SER A 135 15.07 5.01 -1.55
CA SER A 135 15.55 6.40 -1.52
C SER A 135 14.38 7.38 -1.68
N LEU A 136 13.58 7.52 -0.62
CA LEU A 136 12.37 8.34 -0.61
C LEU A 136 12.67 9.81 -0.35
N PRO A 137 11.86 10.74 -0.89
CA PRO A 137 11.95 12.14 -0.53
C PRO A 137 11.51 12.37 0.92
N ILE A 138 11.71 13.61 1.39
CA ILE A 138 11.15 14.04 2.68
C ILE A 138 9.63 13.84 2.64
N TYR A 139 9.10 13.17 3.65
CA TYR A 139 7.67 12.91 3.72
C TYR A 139 6.90 14.19 3.96
N ASN A 140 5.91 14.47 3.09
CA ASN A 140 4.94 15.53 3.33
C ASN A 140 3.94 15.03 4.38
N PRO A 141 3.84 15.67 5.57
CA PRO A 141 2.98 15.19 6.63
C PRO A 141 1.53 15.02 6.17
N LEU A 142 0.92 13.90 6.55
CA LEU A 142 -0.50 13.69 6.32
C LEU A 142 -1.29 14.35 7.45
N ASP A 143 -2.05 15.36 7.06
CA ASP A 143 -2.93 16.10 7.96
C ASP A 143 -3.97 15.20 8.62
N THR A 144 -4.43 15.65 9.78
CA THR A 144 -5.46 14.95 10.54
C THR A 144 -6.82 15.20 9.94
N PRO A 145 -7.74 14.22 9.96
CA PRO A 145 -9.10 14.45 9.53
C PRO A 145 -9.79 15.47 10.43
N ASN A 146 -10.81 16.14 9.90
CA ASN A 146 -11.70 17.02 10.67
C ASN A 146 -13.13 16.43 10.70
N PRO A 147 -13.41 15.45 11.57
CA PRO A 147 -14.70 14.76 11.59
C PRO A 147 -15.89 15.72 11.70
N LYS A 148 -16.90 15.56 10.84
CA LYS A 148 -18.19 16.27 10.97
C LYS A 148 -18.97 15.78 12.18
N LYS A 149 -18.85 14.48 12.47
CA LYS A 149 -19.50 13.81 13.59
C LYS A 149 -18.48 12.99 14.35
N LYS A 150 -18.11 13.44 15.56
CA LYS A 150 -17.20 12.69 16.45
C LYS A 150 -17.91 11.62 17.28
N GLU A 151 -19.24 11.56 17.17
CA GLU A 151 -20.09 10.58 17.83
C GLU A 151 -19.57 9.16 17.62
N ASN A 152 -19.48 8.39 18.69
CA ASN A 152 -19.03 7.00 18.70
C ASN A 152 -17.60 6.75 18.20
N LEU A 153 -16.81 7.78 17.92
CA LEU A 153 -15.42 7.62 17.52
C LEU A 153 -14.59 6.99 18.64
N ASP A 154 -14.72 7.50 19.86
CA ASP A 154 -14.05 6.94 21.05
C ASP A 154 -14.57 5.54 21.40
N LYS A 155 -15.85 5.26 21.11
CA LYS A 155 -16.45 3.93 21.31
C LYS A 155 -16.01 2.91 20.25
N TRP A 156 -15.67 3.36 19.06
CA TRP A 156 -15.29 2.47 17.95
C TRP A 156 -13.99 1.72 18.22
N LEU A 157 -13.03 2.37 18.90
CA LEU A 157 -11.78 1.76 19.34
C LEU A 157 -11.78 1.38 20.83
N ALA A 158 -12.94 1.45 21.50
CA ALA A 158 -13.06 1.09 22.91
C ALA A 158 -12.97 -0.43 23.12
N LYS A 159 -12.65 -0.81 24.36
CA LYS A 159 -12.45 -2.21 24.77
C LYS A 159 -13.60 -3.14 24.42
N ASP A 160 -14.84 -2.66 24.44
CA ASP A 160 -16.03 -3.48 24.13
C ASP A 160 -16.12 -3.86 22.64
N GLN A 161 -15.34 -3.20 21.77
CA GLN A 161 -15.16 -3.55 20.37
C GLN A 161 -13.86 -4.34 20.14
N ASP A 162 -13.07 -4.64 21.18
CA ASP A 162 -11.78 -5.32 21.05
C ASP A 162 -11.93 -6.72 20.48
N ALA A 163 -12.94 -7.47 20.92
CA ALA A 163 -13.22 -8.82 20.42
C ALA A 163 -13.55 -8.83 18.92
N ILE A 164 -14.32 -7.84 18.45
CA ILE A 164 -14.66 -7.70 17.02
C ILE A 164 -13.44 -7.24 16.23
N ALA A 165 -12.69 -6.26 16.72
CA ALA A 165 -11.49 -5.78 16.06
C ALA A 165 -10.40 -6.86 15.98
N GLU A 166 -10.22 -7.66 17.04
CA GLU A 166 -9.31 -8.81 17.06
C GLU A 166 -9.78 -9.90 16.08
N PHE A 167 -11.06 -10.26 16.10
CA PHE A 167 -11.66 -11.18 15.13
C PHE A 167 -11.43 -10.73 13.68
N LEU A 168 -11.52 -9.42 13.43
CA LEU A 168 -11.33 -8.81 12.11
C LEU A 168 -9.86 -8.45 11.81
N SER A 169 -8.90 -9.00 12.56
CA SER A 169 -7.46 -8.82 12.32
C SER A 169 -6.97 -7.36 12.38
N VAL A 170 -7.65 -6.51 13.14
CA VAL A 170 -7.20 -5.17 13.50
C VAL A 170 -6.40 -5.27 14.80
N THR A 171 -5.08 -5.29 14.67
CA THR A 171 -4.17 -5.52 15.80
C THR A 171 -4.13 -4.34 16.76
N ALA A 172 -3.58 -4.54 17.97
CA ALA A 172 -3.35 -3.46 18.92
C ALA A 172 -2.48 -2.31 18.34
N GLY A 173 -1.52 -2.64 17.47
CA GLY A 173 -0.73 -1.65 16.76
C GLY A 173 -1.55 -0.84 15.75
N ASP A 174 -2.44 -1.51 15.01
CA ASP A 174 -3.34 -0.87 14.05
C ASP A 174 -4.31 0.09 14.77
N LYS A 175 -4.87 -0.31 15.92
CA LYS A 175 -5.73 0.55 16.75
C LYS A 175 -4.99 1.80 17.22
N LYS A 176 -3.76 1.65 17.73
CA LYS A 176 -2.96 2.77 18.25
C LYS A 176 -2.69 3.84 17.19
N ILE A 177 -2.33 3.45 15.96
CA ILE A 177 -2.04 4.42 14.89
C ILE A 177 -3.32 5.11 14.38
N ILE A 178 -4.45 4.38 14.31
CA ILE A 178 -5.75 4.96 13.95
C ILE A 178 -6.22 5.95 15.04
N GLU A 179 -6.14 5.57 16.32
CA GLU A 179 -6.51 6.43 17.46
C GLU A 179 -5.66 7.71 17.46
N ARG A 180 -4.34 7.57 17.26
CA ARG A 180 -3.43 8.72 17.19
C ARG A 180 -3.82 9.69 16.09
N TRP A 181 -4.12 9.20 14.89
CA TRP A 181 -4.40 10.05 13.74
C TRP A 181 -5.81 10.65 13.77
N ILE A 182 -6.85 9.85 14.08
CA ILE A 182 -8.26 10.28 13.99
C ILE A 182 -8.76 10.92 15.29
N ILE A 183 -8.48 10.31 16.44
CA ILE A 183 -9.02 10.75 17.74
C ILE A 183 -8.15 11.83 18.36
N LYS A 184 -6.85 11.56 18.47
CA LYS A 184 -5.88 12.50 19.08
C LYS A 184 -5.48 13.63 18.15
N ALA A 185 -5.94 13.60 16.89
CA ALA A 185 -5.65 14.60 15.87
C ALA A 185 -4.14 14.92 15.79
N ASN A 186 -3.32 13.87 15.76
CA ASN A 186 -1.88 14.00 15.50
C ASN A 186 -1.58 13.69 14.03
N SER A 187 -0.87 14.58 13.36
CA SER A 187 -0.41 14.35 11.99
C SER A 187 0.50 13.13 11.92
N ILE A 188 0.46 12.45 10.77
CA ILE A 188 1.46 11.45 10.42
C ILE A 188 2.64 12.18 9.79
N SER A 189 3.86 11.95 10.28
CA SER A 189 5.03 12.76 9.90
C SER A 189 6.16 11.96 9.25
N SER A 190 5.95 10.67 8.97
CA SER A 190 6.94 9.83 8.30
C SER A 190 6.32 8.76 7.40
N TRP A 191 7.12 8.27 6.45
CA TRP A 191 6.77 7.15 5.57
C TRP A 191 6.41 5.87 6.34
N GLU A 192 7.14 5.57 7.43
CA GLU A 192 6.88 4.40 8.26
C GLU A 192 5.50 4.48 8.93
N GLU A 193 5.17 5.63 9.51
CA GLU A 193 3.86 5.85 10.11
C GLU A 193 2.73 5.83 9.07
N ALA A 194 2.97 6.40 7.88
CA ALA A 194 2.03 6.36 6.76
C ALA A 194 1.74 4.92 6.32
N LEU A 195 2.75 4.07 6.17
CA LEU A 195 2.57 2.65 5.85
C LEU A 195 1.82 1.89 6.95
N LYS A 196 2.14 2.14 8.22
CA LYS A 196 1.41 1.54 9.35
C LYS A 196 -0.05 1.96 9.35
N LEU A 197 -0.35 3.23 9.09
CA LEU A 197 -1.71 3.73 9.01
C LEU A 197 -2.45 3.15 7.79
N ALA A 198 -1.80 3.09 6.62
CA ALA A 198 -2.35 2.47 5.42
C ALA A 198 -2.73 1.01 5.66
N LYS A 199 -1.85 0.23 6.30
CA LYS A 199 -2.13 -1.15 6.72
C LYS A 199 -3.35 -1.23 7.64
N ALA A 200 -3.38 -0.38 8.67
CA ALA A 200 -4.43 -0.38 9.66
C ALA A 200 -5.80 -0.06 9.04
N LEU A 201 -5.88 0.96 8.19
CA LEU A 201 -7.11 1.36 7.48
C LEU A 201 -7.51 0.35 6.40
N ARG A 202 -6.54 -0.29 5.73
CA ARG A 202 -6.78 -1.41 4.81
C ARG A 202 -7.42 -2.58 5.54
N ASN A 203 -6.86 -3.01 6.68
CA ASN A 203 -7.43 -4.11 7.46
C ASN A 203 -8.83 -3.75 7.95
N ALA A 204 -9.01 -2.55 8.52
CA ALA A 204 -10.30 -2.09 8.98
C ALA A 204 -11.35 -2.04 7.85
N SER A 205 -10.97 -1.63 6.64
CA SER A 205 -11.88 -1.58 5.48
C SER A 205 -12.19 -2.98 4.94
N ALA A 206 -11.16 -3.80 4.68
CA ALA A 206 -11.31 -5.13 4.08
C ALA A 206 -12.13 -6.09 4.94
N HIS A 207 -12.05 -5.95 6.26
CA HIS A 207 -12.78 -6.78 7.20
C HIS A 207 -14.08 -6.12 7.70
N GLY A 208 -14.46 -4.95 7.17
CA GLY A 208 -15.73 -4.29 7.48
C GLY A 208 -15.81 -3.56 8.83
N PHE A 209 -14.68 -3.42 9.54
CA PHE A 209 -14.60 -2.64 10.78
C PHE A 209 -14.78 -1.13 10.55
N LEU A 210 -14.30 -0.64 9.40
CA LEU A 210 -14.46 0.73 8.91
C LEU A 210 -15.49 0.77 7.77
N SER A 211 -16.70 1.26 8.06
CA SER A 211 -17.76 1.40 7.06
C SER A 211 -17.63 2.69 6.24
N ALA A 212 -18.21 2.71 5.04
CA ALA A 212 -18.26 3.90 4.21
C ALA A 212 -18.95 5.09 4.91
N LYS A 213 -19.94 4.82 5.75
CA LYS A 213 -20.61 5.86 6.54
C LYS A 213 -19.66 6.52 7.54
N LYS A 214 -18.84 5.73 8.24
CA LYS A 214 -17.79 6.24 9.14
C LYS A 214 -16.75 7.06 8.39
N VAL A 215 -16.30 6.60 7.21
CA VAL A 215 -15.38 7.37 6.36
C VAL A 215 -15.98 8.72 5.96
N GLN A 216 -17.27 8.77 5.64
CA GLN A 216 -17.99 10.02 5.36
C GLN A 216 -18.02 10.95 6.57
N ASP A 217 -18.52 10.43 7.69
CA ASP A 217 -18.78 11.20 8.91
C ASP A 217 -17.49 11.72 9.55
N TRP A 218 -16.42 10.94 9.45
CA TRP A 218 -15.09 11.28 9.97
C TRP A 218 -14.19 11.96 8.95
N GLN A 219 -14.70 12.25 7.75
CA GLN A 219 -13.96 12.91 6.67
C GLN A 219 -12.62 12.26 6.31
N LEU A 220 -12.56 10.92 6.27
CA LEU A 220 -11.28 10.20 6.03
C LEU A 220 -10.89 10.10 4.56
N LYS A 221 -11.78 10.52 3.63
CA LYS A 221 -11.57 10.35 2.18
C LYS A 221 -10.22 10.92 1.69
N PRO A 222 -9.82 12.17 2.03
CA PRO A 222 -8.55 12.71 1.55
C PRO A 222 -7.36 11.87 2.03
N GLY A 223 -7.32 11.52 3.33
CA GLY A 223 -6.24 10.72 3.88
C GLY A 223 -6.15 9.31 3.29
N LEU A 224 -7.28 8.64 3.04
CA LEU A 224 -7.30 7.34 2.36
C LEU A 224 -6.74 7.44 0.93
N SER A 225 -7.07 8.50 0.19
CA SER A 225 -6.52 8.74 -1.15
C SER A 225 -5.01 8.97 -1.09
N THR A 226 -4.53 9.88 -0.24
CA THR A 226 -3.10 10.17 -0.07
C THR A 226 -2.31 8.94 0.36
N LEU A 227 -2.85 8.11 1.25
CA LEU A 227 -2.20 6.86 1.66
C LEU A 227 -2.09 5.86 0.51
N ALA A 228 -3.07 5.80 -0.40
CA ALA A 228 -2.98 4.98 -1.59
C ALA A 228 -1.88 5.49 -2.55
N ASP A 229 -1.78 6.81 -2.72
CA ASP A 229 -0.74 7.44 -3.57
C ASP A 229 0.66 7.22 -2.99
N ASN A 230 0.81 7.38 -1.67
CA ASN A 230 2.04 7.10 -0.92
C ASN A 230 2.53 5.66 -1.17
N LEU A 231 1.63 4.67 -1.25
CA LEU A 231 2.01 3.29 -1.57
C LEU A 231 2.61 3.16 -2.97
N GLY A 232 2.07 3.90 -3.94
CA GLY A 232 2.62 3.99 -5.29
C GLY A 232 4.02 4.59 -5.30
N GLU A 233 4.23 5.70 -4.58
CA GLU A 233 5.53 6.38 -4.48
C GLU A 233 6.59 5.50 -3.83
N ILE A 234 6.25 4.82 -2.73
CA ILE A 234 7.17 3.90 -2.05
C ILE A 234 7.51 2.72 -2.97
N MET A 235 6.52 2.16 -3.65
CA MET A 235 6.76 1.05 -4.57
C MET A 235 7.64 1.47 -5.75
N ALA A 236 7.41 2.65 -6.33
CA ALA A 236 8.23 3.23 -7.38
C ALA A 236 9.70 3.37 -6.92
N ALA A 237 9.93 3.92 -5.73
CA ALA A 237 11.27 4.06 -5.16
C ALA A 237 11.98 2.71 -4.94
N GLY A 238 11.23 1.68 -4.52
CA GLY A 238 11.75 0.32 -4.40
C GLY A 238 12.12 -0.28 -5.76
N LEU A 239 11.20 -0.25 -6.74
CA LEU A 239 11.42 -0.79 -8.07
C LEU A 239 12.59 -0.12 -8.81
N LYS A 240 12.83 1.17 -8.56
CA LYS A 240 13.97 1.91 -9.13
C LYS A 240 15.32 1.27 -8.79
N LYS A 241 15.42 0.52 -7.69
CA LYS A 241 16.65 -0.22 -7.32
C LYS A 241 16.91 -1.44 -8.20
N LEU A 242 15.92 -1.91 -8.95
CA LEU A 242 16.06 -3.05 -9.87
C LEU A 242 16.50 -2.65 -11.29
N ILE A 243 16.50 -1.35 -11.59
CA ILE A 243 16.94 -0.80 -12.89
C ILE A 243 18.47 -0.75 -12.92
#